data_AF-A0A3L7P2T2-F1
#
_entry.id   AF-A0A3L7P2T2-F1
#
_cell.length_a   1.000
_cell.length_b   1.000
_cell.length_c   1.000
_cell.angle_alpha   90.00
_cell.angle_beta   90.00
_cell.angle_gamma   90.00
#
_symmetry.space_group_name_H-M   'P 1'
#
loop_
_entity.id
_entity.type
_entity.pdbx_description
1 polymer ?
#
loop_
_entity_poly.entity_id
_entity_poly.type
_entity_poly.pdbx_seq_one_letter_code
_entity_poly.pdbx_strand_id
1 'polypeptide(L)'
;MQFLLLSLRVLLLLIGWTGLVFTAIWVFVGTHQSFKNLRINRDFKAAVSCVQDFRSVTGKLPTDIELAMLTAKLPVREHRFNYEVNSTLSLVPQPAGGELNNTVWTLSFWRGEWAEYYLSWNGYNSLDWQSSWLLFCGLQSLPTLFLSWACLAGARWLRRRSPS
;
A
#
# COMPACT_ATOMS: atom_id res chain seq x y z
N MET A 1 -28.09 -23.98 -34.61
CA MET A 1 -26.79 -23.28 -34.72
C MET A 1 -26.85 -21.82 -34.23
N GLN A 2 -27.83 -21.01 -34.65
CA GLN A 2 -27.98 -19.61 -34.21
C GLN A 2 -28.07 -19.42 -32.69
N PHE A 3 -28.86 -20.27 -31.99
CA PHE A 3 -28.97 -20.23 -30.53
C PHE A 3 -27.61 -20.40 -29.82
N LEU A 4 -26.77 -21.31 -30.30
CA LEU A 4 -25.45 -21.57 -29.72
C LEU A 4 -24.50 -20.37 -29.89
N LEU A 5 -24.54 -19.72 -31.06
CA LEU A 5 -23.75 -18.50 -31.31
C LEU A 5 -24.21 -17.31 -30.46
N LEU A 6 -25.53 -17.19 -30.23
CA LEU A 6 -26.09 -16.16 -29.35
C LEU A 6 -25.66 -16.39 -27.90
N SER A 7 -25.81 -17.60 -27.38
CA SER A 7 -25.42 -17.96 -26.01
C SER A 7 -23.92 -17.74 -25.77
N LEU A 8 -23.06 -18.15 -26.72
CA LEU A 8 -21.62 -17.93 -26.63
C LEU A 8 -21.27 -16.42 -26.62
N ARG A 9 -21.95 -15.62 -27.45
CA ARG A 9 -21.73 -14.17 -27.47
C ARG A 9 -22.14 -13.52 -26.15
N VAL A 10 -23.28 -13.90 -25.58
CA VAL A 10 -23.72 -13.40 -24.27
C VAL A 10 -22.71 -13.77 -23.19
N LEU A 11 -22.23 -15.01 -23.17
CA LEU A 11 -21.22 -15.47 -22.23
C LEU A 11 -19.92 -14.64 -22.32
N LEU A 12 -19.41 -14.40 -23.53
CA LEU A 12 -18.20 -13.59 -23.74
C LEU A 12 -18.40 -12.14 -23.29
N LEU A 13 -19.57 -11.56 -23.51
CA LEU A 13 -19.88 -10.21 -23.01
C LEU A 13 -19.90 -10.16 -21.49
N LEU A 14 -20.51 -11.16 -20.83
CA LEU A 14 -20.54 -11.24 -19.38
C LEU A 14 -19.14 -11.37 -18.79
N ILE A 15 -18.30 -12.28 -19.33
CA ILE A 15 -16.91 -12.46 -18.88
C ILE A 15 -16.09 -11.19 -19.11
N GLY A 16 -16.23 -10.56 -20.28
CA GLY A 16 -15.53 -9.33 -20.58
C GLY A 16 -15.92 -8.18 -19.65
N TRP A 17 -17.21 -8.08 -19.32
CA TRP A 17 -17.69 -7.02 -18.44
C TRP A 17 -17.30 -7.26 -16.97
N THR A 18 -17.44 -8.49 -16.47
CA THR A 18 -17.03 -8.82 -15.10
C THR A 18 -15.54 -8.57 -14.89
N GLY A 19 -14.69 -8.94 -15.85
CA GLY A 19 -13.25 -8.66 -15.79
C GLY A 19 -12.93 -7.16 -15.76
N LEU A 20 -13.62 -6.33 -16.56
CA LEU A 20 -13.45 -4.87 -16.51
C LEU A 20 -13.90 -4.28 -15.18
N VAL A 21 -15.05 -4.70 -14.65
CA VAL A 21 -15.56 -4.23 -13.35
C VAL A 21 -14.61 -4.61 -12.23
N PHE A 22 -14.12 -5.84 -12.24
CA PHE A 22 -13.15 -6.31 -11.26
C PHE A 22 -11.86 -5.49 -11.31
N THR A 23 -11.29 -5.27 -12.49
CA THR A 23 -10.09 -4.42 -12.61
C THR A 23 -10.35 -2.99 -12.13
N ALA A 24 -11.51 -2.40 -12.46
CA ALA A 24 -11.86 -1.06 -11.99
C ALA A 24 -11.92 -0.97 -10.46
N ILE A 25 -12.54 -1.95 -9.79
CA ILE A 25 -12.57 -2.05 -8.32
C ILE A 25 -11.15 -2.18 -7.77
N TRP A 26 -10.31 -3.04 -8.35
CA TRP A 26 -8.94 -3.24 -7.89
C TRP A 26 -8.08 -1.99 -8.03
N VAL A 27 -8.19 -1.26 -9.14
CA VAL A 27 -7.50 0.01 -9.33
C VAL A 27 -7.98 1.04 -8.31
N PHE A 28 -9.29 1.12 -8.08
CA PHE A 28 -9.86 2.03 -7.07
C PHE A 28 -9.36 1.71 -5.65
N VAL A 29 -9.40 0.44 -5.24
CA VAL A 29 -8.91 0.01 -3.93
C VAL A 29 -7.39 0.23 -3.82
N GLY A 30 -6.62 -0.12 -4.84
CA GLY A 30 -5.17 0.05 -4.86
C GLY A 30 -4.74 1.53 -4.81
N THR A 31 -5.45 2.42 -5.51
CA THR A 31 -5.19 3.86 -5.45
C THR A 31 -5.54 4.43 -4.08
N HIS A 32 -6.72 4.10 -3.54
CA HIS A 32 -7.12 4.53 -2.21
C HIS A 32 -6.12 4.09 -1.13
N GLN A 33 -5.71 2.81 -1.17
CA GLN A 33 -4.72 2.25 -0.25
C GLN A 33 -3.36 2.94 -0.38
N SER A 34 -2.95 3.29 -1.60
CA SER A 34 -1.70 4.00 -1.84
C SER A 34 -1.72 5.42 -1.27
N PHE A 35 -2.83 6.14 -1.42
CA PHE A 35 -3.00 7.45 -0.80
C PHE A 35 -3.00 7.36 0.73
N LYS A 36 -3.64 6.33 1.30
CA LYS A 36 -3.59 6.04 2.73
C LYS A 36 -2.15 5.82 3.20
N ASN A 37 -1.39 4.96 2.53
CA ASN A 37 0.01 4.68 2.86
C ASN A 37 0.89 5.93 2.76
N LEU A 38 0.67 6.79 1.77
CA LEU A 38 1.39 8.07 1.64
C LEU A 38 1.11 9.01 2.81
N ARG A 39 -0.13 9.09 3.29
CA ARG A 39 -0.48 9.91 4.47
C ARG A 39 0.16 9.35 5.73
N ILE A 40 0.07 8.03 5.94
CA ILE A 40 0.72 7.33 7.05
C ILE A 40 2.24 7.58 7.03
N ASN A 41 2.90 7.47 5.88
CA ASN A 41 4.35 7.72 5.78
C ASN A 41 4.70 9.17 6.13
N ARG A 42 3.88 10.15 5.73
CA ARG A 42 4.09 11.56 6.11
C ARG A 42 3.92 11.79 7.61
N ASP A 43 2.87 11.23 8.21
CA ASP A 43 2.63 11.33 9.65
C ASP A 43 3.77 10.65 10.44
N PHE A 44 4.22 9.49 9.97
CA PHE A 44 5.34 8.77 10.55
C PHE A 44 6.65 9.55 10.44
N LYS A 45 6.98 10.13 9.29
CA LYS A 45 8.16 11.00 9.12
C LYS A 45 8.11 12.21 10.05
N ALA A 46 6.93 12.80 10.27
CA ALA A 46 6.78 13.90 11.23
C ALA A 46 7.06 13.43 12.67
N ALA A 47 6.60 12.24 13.06
CA ALA A 47 6.89 11.65 14.36
C ALA A 47 8.40 11.37 14.54
N VAL A 48 9.04 10.79 13.53
CA VAL A 48 10.50 10.57 13.50
C VAL A 48 11.26 11.89 13.69
N SER A 49 10.86 12.95 12.98
CA SER A 49 11.46 14.28 13.11
C SER A 49 11.34 14.82 14.55
N CYS A 50 10.17 14.71 15.17
CA CYS A 50 9.99 15.16 16.56
C CYS A 50 10.88 14.39 17.56
N VAL A 51 11.08 13.08 17.35
CA VAL A 51 11.98 12.29 18.19
C VAL A 51 13.44 12.71 17.97
N GLN A 52 13.83 12.99 16.72
CA GLN A 52 15.16 13.52 16.38
C GLN A 52 15.42 14.87 17.04
N ASP A 53 14.46 15.79 16.96
CA ASP A 53 14.54 17.12 17.55
C ASP A 53 14.59 17.04 19.09
N PHE A 54 13.78 16.17 19.69
CA PHE A 54 13.84 15.95 21.14
C PHE A 54 15.22 15.44 21.58
N ARG A 55 15.78 14.47 20.84
CA ARG A 55 17.09 13.91 21.13
C ARG A 55 18.22 14.92 20.91
N SER A 56 18.14 15.77 19.88
CA SER A 56 19.16 16.79 19.62
C SER A 56 19.23 17.84 20.73
N VAL A 57 18.09 18.15 21.35
CA VAL A 57 18.00 19.10 22.48
C VAL A 57 18.38 18.45 23.81
N THR A 58 17.93 17.23 24.08
CA THR A 58 18.04 16.61 25.41
C THR A 58 19.18 15.59 25.53
N GLY A 59 19.74 15.13 24.42
CA GLY A 59 20.74 14.05 24.36
C GLY A 59 20.18 12.65 24.65
N LYS A 60 18.89 12.51 25.01
CA LYS A 60 18.24 11.24 25.37
C LYS A 60 17.08 10.90 24.43
N LEU A 61 16.68 9.63 24.42
CA LEU A 61 15.43 9.21 23.77
C LEU A 61 14.22 9.59 24.65
N PRO A 62 13.07 9.92 24.04
CA PRO A 62 11.85 10.18 24.81
C PRO A 62 11.36 8.88 25.46
N THR A 63 10.84 9.00 26.68
CA THR A 63 10.03 7.97 27.33
C THR A 63 8.67 7.84 26.62
N ASP A 64 7.93 6.75 26.86
CA ASP A 64 6.61 6.53 26.24
C ASP A 64 5.64 7.69 26.51
N ILE A 65 5.68 8.27 27.71
CA ILE A 65 4.86 9.42 28.10
C ILE A 65 5.30 10.68 27.34
N GLU A 66 6.61 10.97 27.27
CA GLU A 66 7.14 12.10 26.51
C GLU A 66 6.81 11.95 25.01
N LEU A 67 6.94 10.74 24.47
CA LEU A 67 6.63 10.41 23.08
C LEU A 67 5.15 10.63 22.77
N ALA A 68 4.25 10.18 23.65
CA ALA A 68 2.82 10.42 23.52
C ALA A 68 2.51 11.94 23.52
N MET A 69 3.17 12.72 24.37
CA MET A 69 3.00 14.18 24.41
C MET A 69 3.55 14.88 23.15
N LEU A 70 4.70 14.44 22.64
CA LEU A 70 5.32 14.97 21.42
C LEU A 70 4.42 14.69 20.20
N THR A 71 3.97 13.45 20.07
CA THR A 71 3.16 13.02 18.92
C THR A 71 1.72 13.51 18.99
N ALA A 72 1.17 13.77 20.18
CA ALA A 72 -0.18 14.34 20.33
C ALA A 72 -0.35 15.72 19.68
N LYS A 73 0.75 16.47 19.49
CA LYS A 73 0.78 17.79 18.84
C LYS A 73 0.90 17.71 17.32
N LEU A 74 1.21 16.55 16.76
CA LEU A 74 1.38 16.39 15.33
C LEU A 74 0.04 16.48 14.59
N PRO A 75 0.03 17.05 13.37
CA PRO A 75 -1.15 17.01 12.52
C PRO A 75 -1.47 15.56 12.17
N VAL A 76 -2.70 15.13 12.46
CA VAL A 76 -3.19 13.79 12.12
C VAL A 76 -3.82 13.83 10.74
N ARG A 77 -3.22 13.16 9.75
CA ARG A 77 -3.76 13.10 8.39
C ARG A 77 -4.56 11.84 8.13
N GLU A 78 -4.27 10.77 8.87
CA GLU A 78 -4.99 9.49 8.75
C GLU A 78 -5.47 8.97 10.11
N HIS A 79 -4.54 8.59 10.99
CA HIS A 79 -4.87 8.02 12.30
C HIS A 79 -3.79 8.34 13.34
N ARG A 80 -4.17 8.36 14.62
CA ARG A 80 -3.19 8.44 15.71
C ARG A 80 -2.66 7.04 15.99
N PHE A 81 -1.36 6.86 15.83
CA PHE A 81 -0.71 5.59 16.10
C PHE A 81 -0.05 5.61 17.48
N ASN A 82 -0.03 4.46 18.14
CA ASN A 82 0.79 4.25 19.33
C ASN A 82 2.20 3.93 18.86
N TYR A 83 3.07 4.93 18.96
CA TYR A 83 4.47 4.77 18.60
C TYR A 83 5.26 4.18 19.75
N GLU A 84 6.27 3.38 19.41
CA GLU A 84 7.22 2.81 20.37
C GLU A 84 8.63 3.21 19.95
N VAL A 85 9.45 3.65 20.92
CA VAL A 85 10.86 3.98 20.69
C VAL A 85 11.73 2.94 21.37
N ASN A 86 12.54 2.24 20.57
CA ASN A 86 13.45 1.22 21.07
C ASN A 86 14.90 1.60 20.79
N SER A 87 15.75 1.43 21.80
CA SER A 87 17.21 1.63 21.71
C SER A 87 17.97 0.36 21.29
N THR A 88 17.32 -0.80 21.36
CA THR A 88 17.88 -2.10 21.01
C THR A 88 17.34 -2.60 19.67
N LEU A 89 18.25 -2.99 18.78
CA LEU A 89 17.98 -3.43 17.40
C LEU A 89 17.62 -4.92 17.28
N SER A 90 17.46 -5.64 18.40
CA SER A 90 17.50 -7.11 18.45
C SER A 90 16.42 -7.85 17.64
N LEU A 91 15.40 -7.16 17.14
CA LEU A 91 14.27 -7.76 16.41
C LEU A 91 13.97 -7.11 15.06
N VAL A 92 14.84 -6.21 14.60
CA VAL A 92 14.58 -5.45 13.37
C VAL A 92 15.22 -6.14 12.17
N PRO A 93 14.44 -6.51 11.13
CA PRO A 93 15.02 -6.95 9.87
C PRO A 93 15.86 -5.81 9.29
N GLN A 94 17.17 -6.04 9.21
CA GLN A 94 18.13 -5.09 8.64
C GLN A 94 17.79 -4.85 7.17
N PRO A 95 17.68 -3.60 6.69
CA PRO A 95 17.61 -3.37 5.26
C PRO A 95 18.91 -3.85 4.61
N ALA A 96 18.81 -4.48 3.45
CA ALA A 96 19.97 -4.81 2.63
C ALA A 96 20.71 -3.51 2.25
N GLY A 97 21.86 -3.25 2.89
CA GLY A 97 22.75 -2.13 2.55
C GLY A 97 22.88 -1.00 3.58
N GLY A 98 22.31 -1.11 4.77
CA GLY A 98 22.52 -0.13 5.85
C GLY A 98 23.42 -0.65 6.97
N GLU A 99 24.65 -0.14 7.08
CA GLU A 99 25.45 -0.31 8.30
C GLU A 99 24.77 0.44 9.45
N LEU A 100 24.28 -0.32 10.44
CA LEU A 100 23.67 0.24 11.65
C LEU A 100 24.78 0.44 12.68
N ASN A 101 25.25 1.69 12.83
CA ASN A 101 26.13 2.04 13.95
C ASN A 101 25.40 1.82 15.29
N ASN A 102 26.13 1.47 16.36
CA ASN A 102 25.61 1.20 17.71
C ASN A 102 24.88 2.38 18.41
N THR A 103 24.65 3.49 17.71
CA THR A 103 23.89 4.67 18.16
C THR A 103 22.49 4.77 17.53
N VAL A 104 22.06 3.72 16.84
CA VAL A 104 20.78 3.67 16.14
C VAL A 104 19.64 3.35 17.10
N TRP A 105 18.65 4.24 17.11
CA TRP A 105 17.35 4.06 17.74
C TRP A 105 16.34 3.78 16.64
N THR A 106 15.21 3.20 17.05
CA THR A 106 14.11 2.90 16.14
C THR A 106 12.82 3.48 16.66
N LEU A 107 11.97 3.93 15.73
CA LEU A 107 10.57 4.26 16.00
C LEU A 107 9.74 3.23 15.26
N SER A 108 8.78 2.62 15.94
CA SER A 108 7.86 1.69 15.31
C SER A 108 6.41 1.96 15.66
N PHE A 109 5.51 1.42 14.85
CA PHE A 109 4.10 1.29 15.22
C PHE A 109 3.46 0.11 14.51
N TRP A 110 2.40 -0.42 15.13
CA TRP A 110 1.61 -1.51 14.59
C TRP A 110 0.37 -0.97 13.86
N ARG A 111 0.23 -1.31 12.58
CA ARG A 111 -0.98 -1.02 11.81
C ARG A 111 -1.92 -2.22 11.89
N GLY A 112 -2.85 -2.13 12.85
CA GLY A 112 -3.75 -3.23 13.24
C GLY A 112 -4.60 -3.86 12.13
N GLU A 113 -4.89 -3.14 11.03
CA GLU A 113 -5.74 -3.66 9.94
C GLU A 113 -5.09 -4.77 9.09
N TRP A 114 -3.75 -4.91 9.11
CA TRP A 114 -3.04 -5.81 8.18
C TRP A 114 -1.83 -6.53 8.80
N ALA A 115 -1.69 -6.50 10.12
CA ALA A 115 -0.50 -6.97 10.82
C ALA A 115 0.81 -6.37 10.27
N GLU A 116 0.75 -5.14 9.76
CA GLU A 116 1.90 -4.43 9.22
C GLU A 116 2.64 -3.72 10.35
N TYR A 117 3.91 -4.08 10.55
CA TYR A 117 4.82 -3.40 11.45
C TYR A 117 5.65 -2.41 10.65
N TYR A 118 5.53 -1.13 10.99
CA TYR A 118 6.36 -0.10 10.37
C TYR A 118 7.46 0.31 11.32
N LEU A 119 8.63 0.47 10.74
CA LEU A 119 9.84 0.84 11.45
C LEU A 119 10.56 1.95 10.70
N SER A 120 11.08 2.90 11.48
CA SER A 120 12.08 3.88 11.09
C SER A 120 13.36 3.63 11.86
N TRP A 121 14.50 3.71 11.18
CA TRP A 121 15.82 3.71 11.78
C TRP A 121 16.65 4.82 11.14
N ASN A 122 17.12 5.76 11.96
CA ASN A 122 18.01 6.83 11.52
C ASN A 122 17.55 7.60 10.25
N GLY A 123 16.23 7.85 10.11
CA GLY A 123 15.64 8.57 8.97
C GLY A 123 15.22 7.71 7.78
N TYR A 124 15.60 6.43 7.75
CA TYR A 124 15.10 5.46 6.77
C TYR A 124 13.80 4.84 7.24
N ASN A 125 12.80 4.73 6.37
CA ASN A 125 11.50 4.18 6.71
C ASN A 125 11.16 2.98 5.82
N SER A 126 10.70 1.90 6.45
CA SER A 126 10.12 0.72 5.78
C SER A 126 8.99 1.09 4.80
N LEU A 127 8.27 2.19 5.05
CA LEU A 127 7.21 2.70 4.18
C LEU A 127 7.69 3.27 2.85
N ASP A 128 8.94 3.73 2.75
CA ASP A 128 9.47 4.27 1.49
C ASP A 128 9.60 3.18 0.41
N TRP A 129 9.54 1.90 0.80
CA TRP A 129 9.66 0.73 -0.07
C TRP A 129 8.30 0.25 -0.62
N GLN A 130 7.18 0.82 -0.18
CA GLN A 130 5.82 0.40 -0.57
C GLN A 130 5.28 1.04 -1.86
N SER A 131 6.06 1.87 -2.56
CA SER A 131 5.72 2.38 -3.92
C SER A 131 5.46 1.25 -4.94
N SER A 132 5.84 0.02 -4.59
CA SER A 132 5.56 -1.22 -5.31
C SER A 132 4.08 -1.63 -5.36
N TRP A 133 3.19 -1.12 -4.51
CA TRP A 133 1.80 -1.63 -4.47
C TRP A 133 0.97 -1.29 -5.71
N LEU A 134 1.09 -0.05 -6.23
CA LEU A 134 0.45 0.34 -7.49
C LEU A 134 1.00 -0.45 -8.67
N LEU A 135 2.31 -0.70 -8.68
CA LEU A 135 2.96 -1.54 -9.69
C LEU A 135 2.48 -2.99 -9.56
N PHE A 136 2.38 -3.52 -8.36
CA PHE A 136 1.91 -4.88 -8.09
C PHE A 136 0.45 -5.07 -8.52
N CYS A 137 -0.47 -4.23 -8.03
CA CYS A 137 -1.88 -4.29 -8.40
C CYS A 137 -2.10 -3.98 -9.89
N GLY A 138 -1.37 -3.00 -10.44
CA GLY A 138 -1.43 -2.63 -11.85
C GLY A 138 -0.98 -3.77 -12.76
N LEU A 139 0.19 -4.36 -12.48
CA LEU A 139 0.74 -5.46 -13.27
C LEU A 139 -0.13 -6.73 -13.18
N GLN A 140 -0.68 -7.03 -12.00
CA GLN A 140 -1.61 -8.14 -11.80
C GLN A 140 -2.95 -7.94 -12.52
N SER A 141 -3.33 -6.69 -12.82
CA SER A 141 -4.56 -6.39 -13.56
C SER A 141 -4.42 -6.48 -15.09
N LEU A 142 -3.19 -6.58 -15.62
CA LEU A 142 -2.97 -6.66 -17.07
C LEU A 142 -3.56 -7.94 -17.71
N PRO A 143 -3.39 -9.15 -17.13
CA PRO A 143 -3.99 -10.36 -17.68
C PRO A 143 -5.53 -10.31 -17.70
N THR A 144 -6.16 -9.76 -16.65
CA THR A 144 -7.62 -9.63 -16.59
C THR A 144 -8.14 -8.62 -17.61
N LEU A 145 -7.43 -7.51 -17.82
CA LEU A 145 -7.76 -6.55 -18.89
C LEU A 145 -7.61 -7.17 -20.28
N PHE A 146 -6.53 -7.90 -20.53
CA PHE A 146 -6.30 -8.57 -21.81
C PHE A 146 -7.39 -9.61 -22.10
N LEU A 147 -7.71 -10.46 -21.12
CA LEU A 147 -8.77 -11.45 -21.25
C LEU A 147 -10.13 -10.79 -21.50
N SER A 148 -10.42 -9.70 -20.77
CA SER A 148 -11.66 -8.94 -20.95
C SER A 148 -11.78 -8.38 -22.36
N TRP A 149 -10.70 -7.77 -22.85
CA TRP A 149 -10.63 -7.25 -24.21
C TRP A 149 -10.79 -8.35 -25.27
N ALA A 150 -10.12 -9.50 -25.09
CA ALA A 150 -10.24 -10.66 -25.98
C ALA A 150 -11.68 -11.19 -26.03
N CYS A 151 -12.37 -11.28 -24.89
CA CYS A 151 -13.77 -11.67 -24.83
C CYS A 151 -14.69 -10.68 -25.55
N LEU A 152 -14.50 -9.37 -25.35
CA LEU A 152 -15.28 -8.33 -26.03
C LEU A 152 -15.04 -8.32 -27.55
N ALA A 153 -13.78 -8.50 -27.98
CA ALA A 153 -13.42 -8.63 -29.39
C ALA A 153 -14.05 -9.88 -30.02
N GLY A 154 -14.01 -11.03 -29.32
CA GLY A 154 -14.67 -12.27 -29.73
C GLY A 154 -16.19 -12.12 -29.87
N ALA A 155 -16.85 -11.47 -28.91
CA ALA A 155 -18.27 -11.17 -28.98
C ALA A 155 -18.64 -10.27 -30.18
N ARG A 156 -17.80 -9.27 -30.48
CA ARG A 156 -17.96 -8.39 -31.65
C ARG A 156 -17.76 -9.14 -32.96
N TRP A 157 -16.81 -10.06 -33.02
CA TRP A 157 -16.57 -10.90 -34.19
C TRP A 157 -17.75 -11.85 -34.45
N LEU A 158 -18.29 -12.51 -33.41
CA LEU A 158 -19.48 -13.38 -33.53
C LEU A 158 -20.71 -12.62 -34.02
N ARG A 159 -20.90 -11.37 -33.58
CA ARG A 159 -21.99 -10.50 -34.07
C ARG A 159 -21.93 -10.30 -35.58
N ARG A 160 -20.73 -10.14 -36.15
CA ARG A 160 -20.56 -9.92 -37.60
C ARG A 160 -20.83 -11.18 -38.44
N ARG A 161 -20.70 -12.37 -37.85
CA ARG A 161 -20.89 -13.66 -38.54
C ARG A 161 -22.28 -14.27 -38.35
N SER A 162 -23.11 -13.69 -37.49
CA SER A 162 -24.49 -14.13 -37.31
C SER A 162 -25.35 -13.49 -38.41
N PRO A 163 -25.93 -14.27 -39.35
CA PRO A 163 -26.85 -13.72 -40.35
C PRO A 163 -28.07 -13.15 -39.63
N SER A 164 -28.46 -11.94 -40.02
CA SER A 164 -29.69 -11.26 -39.58
C SER A 164 -30.92 -12.01 -40.02
#